data_AF-A0A956RHM8-F1
#
_entry.id   AF-A0A956RHM8-F1
#
_cell.length_a   1.000
_cell.length_b   1.000
_cell.length_c   1.000
_cell.angle_alpha   90.00
_cell.angle_beta   90.00
_cell.angle_gamma   90.00
#
_symmetry.space_group_name_H-M   'P 1'
#
loop_
_entity.id
_entity.type
_entity.pdbx_description
1 polymer ?
#
loop_
_entity_poly.entity_id
_entity_poly.type
_entity_poly.pdbx_seq_one_letter_code
_entity_poly.pdbx_strand_id
1 'polypeptide(L)'
;MSQSSSSSNTPRPLEAPTPLASRRQRVAVLGGGLGALSAVFALTETPGWKRRYDITVYQLGWRLGGKATSGRNQGVYQRSEAHGAQTWLRCYENAFALVRRCYEELGRTPGTPMATWRELFQPVPRVQLEDTGKRLGPSYVLPSRPGFPGDGALPAISTN
;
A
#
# COMPACT_ATOMS: atom_id res chain seq x y z
N MET A 1 -57.57 -43.40 -0.89
CA MET A 1 -56.54 -43.46 -1.95
C MET A 1 -55.43 -42.50 -1.57
N SER A 2 -54.36 -43.01 -0.94
CA SER A 2 -53.18 -42.22 -0.54
C SER A 2 -52.00 -42.73 -1.34
N GLN A 3 -51.55 -41.96 -2.33
CA GLN A 3 -50.33 -42.27 -3.08
C GLN A 3 -49.13 -41.61 -2.38
N SER A 4 -48.24 -42.43 -1.86
CA SER A 4 -46.92 -42.03 -1.35
C SER A 4 -45.95 -41.83 -2.52
N SER A 5 -45.60 -40.58 -2.81
CA SER A 5 -44.52 -40.25 -3.75
C SER A 5 -43.17 -40.25 -3.01
N SER A 6 -42.39 -41.31 -3.17
CA SER A 6 -41.01 -41.39 -2.67
C SER A 6 -40.08 -40.55 -3.55
N SER A 7 -39.55 -39.45 -3.02
CA SER A 7 -38.48 -38.68 -3.68
C SER A 7 -37.16 -39.44 -3.60
N SER A 8 -36.70 -39.99 -4.72
CA SER A 8 -35.37 -40.58 -4.84
C SER A 8 -34.29 -39.50 -4.73
N ASN A 9 -33.55 -39.48 -3.62
CA ASN A 9 -32.42 -38.58 -3.41
C ASN A 9 -31.15 -39.21 -4.00
N THR A 10 -30.97 -39.12 -5.31
CA THR A 10 -29.71 -39.51 -5.96
C THR A 10 -28.81 -38.28 -6.07
N PRO A 11 -27.60 -38.28 -5.47
CA PRO A 11 -26.69 -37.14 -5.60
C PRO A 11 -26.31 -36.96 -7.08
N ARG A 12 -26.47 -35.74 -7.58
CA ARG A 12 -26.02 -35.37 -8.93
C ARG A 12 -24.51 -35.64 -9.01
N PRO A 13 -23.99 -36.35 -10.04
CA PRO A 13 -22.55 -36.54 -10.17
C PRO A 13 -21.85 -35.19 -10.23
N LEU A 14 -20.81 -35.00 -9.40
CA LEU A 14 -19.92 -33.85 -9.50
C LEU A 14 -19.21 -33.94 -10.85
N GLU A 15 -19.60 -33.11 -11.81
CA GLU A 15 -18.86 -32.95 -13.06
C GLU A 15 -17.41 -32.60 -12.73
N ALA A 16 -16.48 -33.38 -13.29
CA ALA A 16 -15.06 -33.08 -13.18
C ALA A 16 -14.80 -31.67 -13.74
N PRO A 17 -13.95 -30.84 -13.08
CA PRO A 17 -13.71 -29.49 -13.55
C PRO A 17 -13.22 -29.52 -14.99
N THR A 18 -13.95 -28.86 -15.88
CA THR A 18 -13.53 -28.63 -17.27
C THR A 18 -12.13 -28.02 -17.24
N PRO A 19 -11.15 -28.54 -18.02
CA PRO A 19 -9.81 -28.00 -18.03
C PRO A 19 -9.86 -26.52 -18.41
N LEU A 20 -9.52 -25.65 -17.46
CA LEU A 20 -9.54 -24.21 -17.64
C LEU A 20 -8.50 -23.85 -18.71
N ALA A 21 -8.97 -23.45 -19.90
CA ALA A 21 -8.19 -22.56 -20.76
C ALA A 21 -7.62 -21.45 -19.87
N SER A 22 -6.29 -21.29 -19.84
CA SER A 22 -5.47 -20.58 -18.84
C SER A 22 -6.11 -19.30 -18.26
N ARG A 23 -7.05 -19.48 -17.33
CA ARG A 23 -7.86 -18.40 -16.79
C ARG A 23 -7.00 -17.64 -15.80
N ARG A 24 -6.88 -16.32 -15.99
CA ARG A 24 -6.19 -15.42 -15.06
C ARG A 24 -6.65 -15.71 -13.63
N GLN A 25 -5.71 -15.77 -12.71
CA GLN A 25 -6.00 -15.92 -11.29
C GLN A 25 -6.71 -14.66 -10.79
N ARG A 26 -7.91 -14.82 -10.24
CA ARG A 26 -8.68 -13.73 -9.64
C ARG A 26 -8.16 -13.44 -8.25
N VAL A 27 -7.87 -12.16 -7.97
CA VAL A 27 -7.37 -11.69 -6.69
C VAL A 27 -8.30 -10.61 -6.17
N ALA A 28 -9.03 -10.93 -5.10
CA ALA A 28 -9.83 -9.97 -4.36
C ALA A 28 -9.00 -9.40 -3.20
N VAL A 29 -8.82 -8.09 -3.19
CA VAL A 29 -8.07 -7.36 -2.15
C VAL A 29 -9.06 -6.56 -1.32
N LEU A 30 -9.11 -6.82 -0.01
CA LEU A 30 -10.06 -6.18 0.90
C LEU A 30 -9.36 -5.06 1.67
N GLY A 31 -9.70 -3.82 1.34
CA GLY A 31 -9.10 -2.60 1.85
C GLY A 31 -8.02 -2.03 0.93
N GLY A 32 -7.95 -0.71 0.89
CA GLY A 32 -7.01 0.10 0.11
C GLY A 32 -6.02 0.86 1.00
N GLY A 33 -5.61 0.25 2.11
CA GLY A 33 -4.52 0.75 2.96
C GLY A 33 -3.14 0.42 2.39
N LEU A 34 -2.08 0.98 2.99
CA LEU A 34 -0.70 0.81 2.50
C LEU A 34 -0.26 -0.65 2.38
N GLY A 35 -0.67 -1.55 3.29
CA GLY A 35 -0.31 -2.97 3.21
C GLY A 35 -0.98 -3.70 2.03
N ALA A 36 -2.22 -3.33 1.69
CA ALA A 36 -2.92 -3.88 0.54
C ALA A 36 -2.36 -3.33 -0.77
N LEU A 37 -2.14 -2.01 -0.83
CA LEU A 37 -1.61 -1.35 -2.02
C LEU A 37 -0.15 -1.73 -2.29
N SER A 38 0.68 -1.97 -1.28
CA SER A 38 2.05 -2.45 -1.49
C SER A 38 2.08 -3.88 -2.05
N ALA A 39 1.18 -4.76 -1.60
CA ALA A 39 1.05 -6.10 -2.15
C ALA A 39 0.56 -6.06 -3.60
N VAL A 40 -0.45 -5.24 -3.91
CA VAL A 40 -0.92 -5.04 -5.29
C VAL A 40 0.20 -4.48 -6.16
N PHE A 41 0.93 -3.47 -5.68
CA PHE A 41 2.07 -2.89 -6.40
C PHE A 41 3.09 -3.96 -6.76
N ALA A 42 3.51 -4.80 -5.80
CA ALA A 42 4.45 -5.88 -6.04
C ALA A 42 3.94 -6.92 -7.07
N LEU A 43 2.64 -7.23 -7.07
CA LEU A 43 2.03 -8.09 -8.10
C LEU A 43 2.06 -7.44 -9.48
N THR A 44 1.79 -6.13 -9.55
CA THR A 44 1.74 -5.38 -10.80
C THR A 44 3.10 -5.00 -11.37
N GLU A 45 4.16 -5.02 -10.55
CA GLU A 45 5.55 -4.85 -11.00
C GLU A 45 6.02 -6.01 -11.90
N THR A 46 5.36 -7.18 -11.85
CA THR A 46 5.75 -8.33 -12.67
C THR A 46 5.41 -8.09 -14.16
N PRO A 47 6.38 -8.21 -15.09
CA PRO A 47 6.10 -8.07 -16.52
C PRO A 47 5.00 -9.02 -17.00
N GLY A 48 3.99 -8.46 -17.67
CA GLY A 48 2.85 -9.23 -18.16
C GLY A 48 1.90 -9.73 -17.07
N TRP A 49 1.91 -9.14 -15.86
CA TRP A 49 0.98 -9.48 -14.77
C TRP A 49 -0.49 -9.54 -15.21
N LYS A 50 -0.90 -8.70 -16.17
CA LYS A 50 -2.27 -8.68 -16.72
C LYS A 50 -2.68 -10.00 -17.37
N ARG A 51 -1.73 -10.85 -17.81
CA ARG A 51 -2.02 -12.20 -18.32
C ARG A 51 -2.13 -13.24 -17.20
N ARG A 52 -1.63 -12.92 -16.01
CA ARG A 52 -1.61 -13.81 -14.84
C ARG A 52 -2.76 -13.52 -13.88
N TYR A 53 -3.06 -12.24 -13.65
CA TYR A 53 -3.98 -11.81 -12.61
C TYR A 53 -5.13 -10.96 -13.13
N ASP A 54 -6.27 -11.11 -12.46
CA ASP A 54 -7.44 -10.25 -12.50
C ASP A 54 -7.66 -9.70 -11.09
N ILE A 55 -7.13 -8.49 -10.82
CA ILE A 55 -7.03 -7.92 -9.47
C ILE A 55 -8.16 -6.91 -9.26
N THR A 56 -8.95 -7.09 -8.19
CA THR A 56 -9.96 -6.12 -7.76
C THR A 56 -9.68 -5.68 -6.33
N VAL A 57 -9.58 -4.36 -6.11
CA VAL A 57 -9.41 -3.76 -4.78
C VAL A 57 -10.75 -3.22 -4.29
N TYR A 58 -11.25 -3.78 -3.20
CA TYR A 58 -12.47 -3.36 -2.54
C TYR A 58 -12.12 -2.39 -1.40
N GLN A 59 -12.43 -1.11 -1.56
CA GLN A 59 -12.26 -0.10 -0.52
C GLN A 59 -13.63 0.33 0.00
N LEU A 60 -13.79 0.37 1.32
CA LEU A 60 -14.97 0.98 1.92
C LEU A 60 -14.85 2.51 1.84
N GLY A 61 -15.84 3.14 1.21
CA GLY A 61 -15.84 4.58 0.98
C GLY A 61 -14.92 5.02 -0.15
N TRP A 62 -14.77 6.33 -0.31
CA TRP A 62 -14.14 6.93 -1.49
C TRP A 62 -12.64 7.23 -1.34
N ARG A 63 -12.06 7.00 -0.14
CA ARG A 63 -10.66 7.34 0.16
C ARG A 63 -9.80 6.08 0.31
N LEU A 64 -8.62 6.10 -0.29
CA LEU A 64 -7.53 5.14 -0.06
C LEU A 64 -6.61 5.63 1.07
N GLY A 65 -5.74 4.74 1.54
CA GLY A 65 -4.70 5.03 2.52
C GLY A 65 -4.92 4.38 3.89
N GLY A 66 -6.16 4.02 4.24
CA GLY A 66 -6.47 3.42 5.54
C GLY A 66 -6.05 4.34 6.69
N LYS A 67 -5.23 3.84 7.62
CA LYS A 67 -4.68 4.66 8.73
C LYS A 67 -3.74 5.78 8.26
N ALA A 68 -3.20 5.67 7.04
CA ALA A 68 -2.32 6.68 6.46
C ALA A 68 -3.07 7.80 5.71
N THR A 69 -4.41 7.77 5.72
CA THR A 69 -5.22 8.76 5.01
C THR A 69 -5.02 10.16 5.60
N SER A 70 -4.84 11.16 4.73
CA SER A 70 -4.81 12.58 5.08
C SER A 70 -5.70 13.38 4.13
N GLY A 71 -6.21 14.51 4.61
CA GLY A 71 -6.93 15.52 3.84
C GLY A 71 -6.20 16.85 3.85
N ARG A 72 -6.71 17.82 3.08
CA ARG A 72 -6.22 19.21 3.12
C ARG A 72 -7.36 20.17 3.38
N ASN A 73 -7.10 21.12 4.29
CA ASN A 73 -8.03 22.17 4.63
C ASN A 73 -7.74 23.43 3.80
N GLN A 74 -8.59 23.69 2.81
CA GLN A 74 -8.41 24.84 1.91
C GLN A 74 -8.61 26.18 2.62
N GLY A 75 -9.43 26.23 3.68
CA GLY A 75 -9.64 27.43 4.50
C GLY A 75 -8.44 27.79 5.38
N VAL A 76 -7.46 26.89 5.51
CA VAL A 76 -6.25 27.08 6.31
C VAL A 76 -5.02 26.72 5.49
N TYR A 77 -4.76 27.48 4.42
CA TYR A 77 -3.55 27.36 3.58
C TYR A 77 -3.21 25.92 3.12
N GLN A 78 -4.23 25.11 2.80
CA GLN A 78 -4.05 23.71 2.41
C GLN A 78 -3.38 22.84 3.51
N ARG A 79 -3.59 23.18 4.78
CA ARG A 79 -3.05 22.43 5.93
C ARG A 79 -3.43 20.96 5.84
N SER A 80 -2.44 20.08 5.96
CA SER A 80 -2.66 18.64 6.03
C SER A 80 -3.35 18.26 7.35
N GLU A 81 -4.43 17.49 7.26
CA GLU A 81 -5.20 16.97 8.38
C GLU A 81 -5.19 15.44 8.32
N ALA A 82 -4.72 14.79 9.39
CA ALA A 82 -4.60 13.34 9.45
C ALA A 82 -4.94 12.83 10.86
N HIS A 83 -5.31 11.56 10.97
CA HIS A 83 -5.63 10.91 12.26
C HIS A 83 -4.45 10.78 13.23
N GLY A 84 -3.23 11.19 12.83
CA GLY A 84 -2.05 11.22 13.69
C GLY A 84 -0.82 11.76 12.95
N ALA A 85 0.26 11.97 13.70
CA ALA A 85 1.55 12.33 13.12
C ALA A 85 2.15 11.11 12.38
N GLN A 86 2.33 11.24 11.06
CA GLN A 86 2.93 10.20 10.23
C GLN A 86 4.33 10.63 9.82
N THR A 87 5.31 10.28 10.64
CA THR A 87 6.72 10.57 10.37
C THR A 87 7.39 9.33 9.80
N TRP A 88 8.08 9.48 8.67
CA TRP A 88 8.89 8.41 8.10
C TRP A 88 10.30 8.48 8.66
N LEU A 89 10.76 7.37 9.21
CA LEU A 89 12.12 7.24 9.73
C LEU A 89 13.01 6.56 8.70
N ARG A 90 14.29 6.93 8.70
CA ARG A 90 15.28 6.40 7.75
C ARG A 90 15.34 4.86 7.74
N CYS A 91 15.04 4.20 8.86
CA CYS A 91 15.05 2.73 8.96
C CYS A 91 13.95 2.02 8.14
N TYR A 92 13.02 2.74 7.51
CA TYR A 92 11.94 2.16 6.71
C TYR A 92 12.39 1.82 5.28
N GLU A 93 13.50 1.08 5.15
CA GLU A 93 14.18 0.79 3.88
C GLU A 93 13.21 0.26 2.81
N ASN A 94 12.36 -0.72 3.14
CA ASN A 94 11.38 -1.29 2.21
C ASN A 94 10.36 -0.27 1.69
N ALA A 95 9.91 0.62 2.57
CA ALA A 95 8.90 1.60 2.22
C ALA A 95 9.49 2.67 1.29
N PHE A 96 10.72 3.13 1.58
CA PHE A 96 11.43 4.05 0.70
C PHE A 96 11.78 3.41 -0.65
N ALA A 97 12.26 2.17 -0.66
CA ALA A 97 12.54 1.43 -1.91
C ALA A 97 11.27 1.31 -2.79
N LEU A 98 10.12 1.01 -2.19
CA LEU A 98 8.85 0.95 -2.90
C LEU A 98 8.45 2.31 -3.49
N VAL A 99 8.50 3.39 -2.69
CA VAL A 99 8.11 4.72 -3.16
C VAL A 99 8.99 5.20 -4.31
N ARG A 100 10.29 4.87 -4.28
CA ARG A 100 11.22 5.20 -5.37
C ARG A 100 10.78 4.59 -6.70
N ARG A 101 10.54 3.27 -6.71
CA ARG A 101 10.04 2.54 -7.89
C ARG A 101 8.67 3.07 -8.33
N CYS A 102 7.79 3.40 -7.39
CA CYS A 102 6.48 3.98 -7.68
C CYS A 102 6.59 5.35 -8.37
N TYR A 103 7.49 6.24 -7.91
CA TYR A 103 7.72 7.55 -8.53
C TYR A 103 8.41 7.44 -9.89
N GLU A 104 9.31 6.47 -10.06
CA GLU A 104 9.95 6.16 -11.34
C GLU A 104 8.90 5.69 -12.37
N GLU A 105 8.01 4.76 -12.00
CA GLU A 105 6.93 4.30 -12.88
C GLU A 105 5.88 5.40 -13.15
N LEU A 106 5.56 6.22 -12.14
CA LEU A 106 4.61 7.32 -12.28
C LEU A 106 5.09 8.40 -13.27
N GLY A 107 6.41 8.56 -13.45
CA GLY A 107 6.99 9.40 -14.50
C GLY A 107 6.48 10.85 -14.51
N ARG A 108 6.33 11.47 -13.32
CA ARG A 108 5.75 12.82 -13.21
C ARG A 108 6.54 13.84 -14.02
N THR A 109 5.81 14.77 -14.65
CA THR A 109 6.43 15.83 -15.46
C THR A 109 7.38 16.69 -14.62
N PRO A 110 8.63 16.93 -15.09
CA PRO A 110 9.56 17.82 -14.40
C PRO A 110 8.95 19.20 -14.15
N GLY A 111 9.23 19.78 -12.98
CA GLY A 111 8.71 21.09 -12.58
C GLY A 111 7.30 21.06 -11.96
N THR A 112 6.59 19.93 -11.99
CA THR A 112 5.37 19.78 -11.18
C THR A 112 5.75 19.65 -9.69
N PRO A 113 4.93 20.14 -8.75
CA PRO A 113 5.21 19.99 -7.32
C PRO A 113 5.39 18.52 -6.94
N MET A 114 6.47 18.24 -6.19
CA MET A 114 6.85 16.90 -5.76
C MET A 114 6.93 15.95 -6.96
N ALA A 115 7.68 16.34 -7.99
CA ALA A 115 7.86 15.53 -9.21
C ALA A 115 8.64 14.26 -8.90
N THR A 116 9.62 14.35 -7.99
CA THR A 116 10.44 13.21 -7.58
C THR A 116 10.19 12.83 -6.12
N TRP A 117 10.50 11.58 -5.76
CA TRP A 117 10.42 11.13 -4.37
C TRP A 117 11.36 11.93 -3.44
N ARG A 118 12.46 12.48 -3.98
CA ARG A 118 13.42 13.32 -3.23
C ARG A 118 12.85 14.68 -2.86
N GLU A 119 11.96 15.21 -3.69
CA GLU A 119 11.22 16.43 -3.36
C GLU A 119 10.14 16.17 -2.31
N LEU A 120 9.57 14.95 -2.30
CA LEU A 120 8.58 14.54 -1.30
C LEU A 120 9.22 14.31 0.08
N PHE A 121 10.37 13.64 0.13
CA PHE A 121 11.04 13.28 1.38
C PHE A 121 12.31 14.10 1.60
N GLN A 122 12.18 15.17 2.38
CA GLN A 122 13.32 15.99 2.80
C GLN A 122 13.84 15.54 4.17
N PRO A 123 15.16 15.51 4.38
CA PRO A 123 15.75 15.12 5.65
C PRO A 123 15.45 16.18 6.72
N VAL A 124 14.85 15.74 7.82
CA VAL A 124 14.60 16.57 9.01
C VAL A 124 15.35 15.96 10.19
N PRO A 125 16.56 16.45 10.53
CA PRO A 125 17.43 15.82 11.51
C PRO A 125 16.98 16.02 12.96
N ARG A 126 16.01 16.90 13.19
CA ARG A 126 15.52 17.25 14.53
C ARG A 126 14.01 17.11 14.60
N VAL A 127 13.54 16.38 15.60
CA VAL A 127 12.11 16.28 15.92
C VAL A 127 11.85 16.98 17.25
N GLN A 128 10.83 17.82 17.27
CA GLN A 128 10.29 18.45 18.47
C GLN A 128 8.84 18.03 18.61
N LEU A 129 8.46 17.51 19.78
CA LEU A 129 7.06 17.29 20.12
C LEU A 129 6.48 18.59 20.67
N GLU A 130 5.28 18.93 20.21
CA GLU A 130 4.54 20.10 20.67
C GLU A 130 3.07 19.75 20.88
N ASP A 131 2.46 20.34 21.89
CA ASP A 131 1.01 20.35 22.10
C ASP A 131 0.55 21.79 22.21
N THR A 132 -0.37 22.19 21.33
CA THR A 132 -1.00 23.51 21.34
C THR A 132 0.04 24.65 21.39
N GLY A 133 1.13 24.52 20.61
CA GLY A 133 2.21 25.50 20.51
C GLY A 133 3.21 25.50 21.67
N LYS A 134 3.09 24.56 22.63
CA LYS A 134 4.05 24.38 23.71
C LYS A 134 4.93 23.17 23.44
N ARG A 135 6.24 23.34 23.61
CA ARG A 135 7.21 22.25 23.52
C ARG A 135 6.98 21.23 24.63
N LEU A 136 6.91 19.97 24.22
CA LEU A 136 6.88 18.81 25.09
C LEU A 136 8.29 18.22 25.15
N GLY A 137 9.02 18.52 26.22
CA GLY A 137 10.36 17.96 26.46
C GLY A 137 11.43 18.45 25.47
N PRO A 138 12.64 17.84 25.54
CA PRO A 138 13.76 18.20 24.69
C PRO A 138 13.52 17.79 23.23
N SER A 139 14.17 18.47 22.29
CA SER A 139 14.22 18.01 20.91
C SER A 139 15.10 16.77 20.79
N TYR A 140 14.75 15.87 19.87
CA TYR A 140 15.55 14.70 19.55
C TYR A 140 16.29 14.94 18.24
N VAL A 141 17.61 14.72 18.24
CA VAL A 141 18.40 14.68 17.02
C VAL A 141 18.43 13.23 16.53
N LEU A 142 17.90 13.01 15.34
CA LEU A 142 17.86 11.68 14.74
C LEU A 142 19.24 11.34 14.16
N PRO A 143 19.71 10.09 14.29
CA PRO A 143 20.95 9.65 13.67
C PRO A 143 20.92 9.86 12.15
N SER A 144 22.00 10.40 11.61
CA SER A 144 22.22 10.51 10.17
C SER A 144 23.19 9.42 9.69
N ARG A 145 23.03 9.00 8.44
CA ARG A 145 23.93 8.06 7.76
C ARG A 145 24.06 8.47 6.29
N PRO A 146 25.24 8.33 5.67
CA PRO A 146 25.42 8.58 4.23
C PRO A 146 24.43 7.79 3.36
N GLY A 147 24.13 8.33 2.18
CA GLY A 147 23.17 7.74 1.24
C GLY A 147 21.70 7.94 1.64
N PHE A 148 20.81 7.41 0.83
CA PHE A 148 19.37 7.54 0.98
C PHE A 148 18.75 6.27 1.58
N PRO A 149 17.62 6.38 2.32
CA PRO A 149 16.86 5.21 2.69
C PRO A 149 16.32 4.50 1.43
N GLY A 150 16.24 3.18 1.49
CA GLY A 150 15.94 2.31 0.36
C GLY A 150 17.14 2.02 -0.55
N ASP A 151 18.35 2.53 -0.23
CA ASP A 151 19.59 2.11 -0.90
C ASP A 151 20.12 0.77 -0.35
N GLY A 152 19.73 0.38 0.88
CA GLY A 152 20.11 -0.90 1.45
C GLY A 152 19.38 -2.04 0.75
N ALA A 153 20.14 -3.04 0.27
CA ALA A 153 19.57 -4.35 0.00
C ALA A 153 18.79 -4.81 1.24
N LEU A 154 17.66 -5.47 1.05
CA LEU A 154 16.94 -6.18 2.12
C LEU A 154 17.98 -6.84 3.04
N PRO A 155 17.90 -6.72 4.38
CA PRO A 155 18.68 -7.63 5.20
C PRO A 155 18.32 -9.03 4.68
N ALA A 156 19.32 -9.74 4.14
CA ALA A 156 19.10 -11.10 3.71
C ALA A 156 18.47 -11.78 4.92
N ILE A 157 17.24 -12.28 4.76
CA ILE A 157 16.71 -13.24 5.72
C ILE A 157 17.71 -14.38 5.64
N SER A 158 18.57 -14.48 6.65
CA SER A 158 19.43 -15.63 6.85
C SER A 158 18.47 -16.80 6.95
N THR A 159 18.32 -17.54 5.85
CA THR A 159 17.75 -18.88 5.88
C THR A 159 18.72 -19.70 6.71
N ASN A 160 18.38 -19.90 7.98
CA ASN A 160 18.93 -20.98 8.79
C ASN A 160 18.60 -22.33 8.15
#